data_AF-A0A7S2T9K8-F1
#
_entry.id   AF-A0A7S2T9K8-F1
#
_cell.length_a   1.000
_cell.length_b   1.000
_cell.length_c   1.000
_cell.angle_alpha   90.00
_cell.angle_beta   90.00
_cell.angle_gamma   90.00
#
_symmetry.space_group_name_H-M   'P 1'
#
loop_
_entity.id
_entity.type
_entity.pdbx_description
1 polymer ?
#
loop_
_entity_poly.entity_id
_entity_poly.type
_entity_poly.pdbx_seq_one_letter_code
_entity_poly.pdbx_strand_id
1 'polypeptide(L)'
;TAPSRRPTPASTARRGHLSATRTSALAEDASGDGLFSDMGNSTPPEFKLKFVWGKDTLAFAVDQILGKGNSSPLTEYFFWPQDDAWENLKAVLEAKDWIPASEKISMLNRVTEVINFWTPQEGQEQNSTE
;
A
#
# COMPACT_ATOMS: atom_id res chain seq x y z
N THR A 1 -41.95 28.70 -30.08
CA THR A 1 -42.85 29.85 -29.85
C THR A 1 -42.36 30.67 -28.68
N ALA A 2 -41.70 31.80 -28.94
CA ALA A 2 -41.65 32.93 -27.99
C ALA A 2 -43.02 33.64 -28.00
N PRO A 3 -43.41 34.45 -26.98
CA PRO A 3 -42.99 35.86 -26.89
C PRO A 3 -42.77 36.40 -25.45
N SER A 4 -41.81 37.31 -25.20
CA SER A 4 -41.94 38.79 -25.04
C SER A 4 -42.69 39.23 -23.74
N ARG A 5 -42.13 40.01 -22.80
CA ARG A 5 -41.67 41.42 -22.90
C ARG A 5 -40.88 41.87 -21.64
N ARG A 6 -39.95 42.82 -21.86
CA ARG A 6 -39.27 43.70 -20.86
C ARG A 6 -40.22 44.75 -20.25
N PRO A 7 -39.89 45.41 -19.11
CA PRO A 7 -39.09 46.65 -19.11
C PRO A 7 -38.11 46.85 -17.92
N THR A 8 -37.11 47.69 -18.14
CA THR A 8 -36.18 48.31 -17.17
C THR A 8 -36.85 49.40 -16.32
N PRO A 9 -36.20 49.85 -15.23
CA PRO A 9 -35.65 51.21 -15.31
C PRO A 9 -34.25 51.39 -14.68
N ALA A 10 -33.53 52.38 -15.20
CA ALA A 10 -32.24 52.88 -14.72
C ALA A 10 -32.42 53.80 -13.51
N SER A 11 -31.43 53.88 -12.60
CA SER A 11 -31.15 55.11 -11.86
C SER A 11 -29.71 55.20 -11.36
N THR A 12 -29.13 56.35 -11.68
CA THR A 12 -27.84 56.96 -11.38
C THR A 12 -27.55 57.19 -9.88
N ALA A 13 -26.29 57.01 -9.46
CA ALA A 13 -25.50 57.90 -8.56
C ALA A 13 -24.19 57.18 -8.16
N ARG A 14 -22.99 57.53 -8.64
CA ARG A 14 -22.15 58.73 -8.45
C ARG A 14 -21.50 58.84 -7.05
N ARG A 15 -20.16 58.88 -7.07
CA ARG A 15 -19.22 59.71 -6.25
C ARG A 15 -18.20 58.89 -5.44
N GLY A 16 -16.91 59.05 -5.79
CA GLY A 16 -15.78 58.45 -5.08
C GLY A 16 -15.18 59.33 -3.98
N HIS A 17 -14.09 58.85 -3.36
CA HIS A 17 -12.93 59.63 -2.89
C HIS A 17 -11.85 58.66 -2.37
N LEU A 18 -10.60 59.10 -2.51
CA LEU A 18 -9.33 58.41 -2.33
C LEU A 18 -8.88 58.39 -0.87
N SER A 19 -8.02 57.44 -0.49
CA SER A 19 -6.71 57.68 0.14
C SER A 19 -6.28 56.45 0.94
N ALA A 20 -5.22 55.78 0.49
CA ALA A 20 -4.39 54.96 1.35
C ALA A 20 -2.92 55.20 0.94
N THR A 21 -2.30 56.18 1.60
CA THR A 21 -0.86 56.32 1.66
C THR A 21 -0.39 55.76 3.00
N ARG A 22 0.42 54.70 2.97
CA ARG A 22 1.72 54.69 3.66
C ARG A 22 2.58 53.56 3.13
N THR A 23 3.61 53.97 2.41
CA THR A 23 4.80 53.23 2.03
C THR A 23 5.69 52.93 3.25
N SER A 24 6.45 51.84 3.10
CA SER A 24 7.74 51.54 3.75
C SER A 24 7.72 50.89 5.14
N ALA A 25 8.11 49.61 5.19
CA ALA A 25 9.44 49.23 5.69
C ALA A 25 9.79 47.81 5.24
N LEU A 26 10.96 47.68 4.62
CA LEU A 26 11.59 46.43 4.27
C LEU A 26 11.93 45.62 5.53
N ALA A 27 11.63 44.33 5.49
CA ALA A 27 12.42 43.29 6.14
C ALA A 27 12.37 42.08 5.20
N GLU A 28 13.27 42.07 4.22
CA GLU A 28 13.71 40.82 3.61
C GLU A 28 14.67 40.18 4.61
N ASP A 29 14.17 39.23 5.40
CA ASP A 29 15.05 38.28 6.07
C ASP A 29 15.04 36.97 5.30
N ALA A 30 16.27 36.60 4.95
CA ALA A 30 16.60 35.61 3.97
C ALA A 30 16.40 34.19 4.50
N SER A 31 16.13 33.30 3.55
CA SER A 31 16.65 31.93 3.56
C SER A 31 16.14 30.98 4.65
N GLY A 32 15.13 30.22 4.26
CA GLY A 32 14.76 28.95 4.88
C GLY A 32 13.86 28.19 3.91
N ASP A 33 14.41 27.84 2.76
CA ASP A 33 13.81 26.97 1.74
C ASP A 33 13.37 25.64 2.41
N GLY A 34 12.14 25.59 2.89
CA GLY A 34 11.52 24.43 3.53
C GLY A 34 11.02 23.39 2.54
N LEU A 35 11.51 23.38 1.30
CA LEU A 35 11.09 22.48 0.22
C LEU A 35 11.63 21.04 0.36
N PHE A 36 12.28 20.70 1.46
CA PHE A 36 12.91 19.39 1.66
C PHE A 36 12.33 18.58 2.84
N SER A 37 11.28 19.05 3.51
CA SER A 37 10.70 18.34 4.67
C SER A 37 9.79 17.14 4.32
N ASP A 38 9.64 16.78 3.05
CA ASP A 38 8.90 15.57 2.63
C ASP A 38 9.82 14.37 2.31
N MET A 39 11.12 14.46 2.57
CA MET A 39 12.01 13.32 2.41
C MET A 39 12.01 12.46 3.68
N GLY A 40 11.09 11.48 3.75
CA GLY A 40 11.35 10.28 4.56
C GLY A 40 10.31 9.83 5.58
N ASN A 41 9.00 10.08 5.39
CA ASN A 41 8.03 9.14 5.94
C ASN A 41 8.02 7.89 5.04
N SER A 42 9.08 7.08 5.16
CA SER A 42 9.24 5.81 4.47
C SER A 42 8.17 4.87 4.99
N THR A 43 7.03 4.79 4.30
CA THR A 43 6.03 3.76 4.57
C THR A 43 6.74 2.41 4.55
N PRO A 44 6.61 1.59 5.61
CA PRO A 44 7.26 0.29 5.64
C PRO A 44 6.82 -0.53 4.42
N PRO A 45 7.72 -1.30 3.80
CA PRO A 45 7.37 -2.15 2.68
C PRO A 45 6.28 -3.12 3.12
N GLU A 46 5.13 -3.10 2.45
CA GLU A 46 4.03 -4.01 2.72
C GLU A 46 4.17 -5.24 1.81
N PHE A 47 3.89 -6.41 2.36
CA PHE A 47 4.01 -7.68 1.65
C PHE A 47 2.70 -8.44 1.72
N LYS A 48 2.41 -9.17 0.63
CA LYS A 48 1.21 -9.97 0.52
C LYS A 48 1.57 -11.39 0.13
N LEU A 49 1.17 -12.34 0.96
CA LEU A 49 1.27 -13.76 0.63
C LEU A 49 0.10 -14.17 -0.25
N LYS A 50 0.39 -14.93 -1.29
CA LYS A 50 -0.58 -15.54 -2.19
C LYS A 50 -0.44 -17.05 -2.13
N PHE A 51 -1.57 -17.73 -2.08
CA PHE A 51 -1.65 -19.17 -2.08
C PHE A 51 -2.54 -19.61 -3.25
N VAL A 52 -2.17 -20.71 -3.89
CA VAL A 52 -2.92 -21.36 -4.96
C VAL A 52 -3.06 -22.83 -4.58
N TRP A 53 -4.30 -23.28 -4.39
CA TRP A 53 -4.61 -24.65 -4.04
C TRP A 53 -4.99 -25.41 -5.32
N GLY A 54 -4.22 -26.45 -5.63
CA GLY A 54 -4.49 -27.42 -6.69
C GLY A 54 -5.26 -28.65 -6.17
N LYS A 55 -5.15 -29.77 -6.88
CA LYS A 55 -5.82 -31.03 -6.47
C LYS A 55 -5.00 -31.78 -5.41
N ASP A 56 -3.71 -31.88 -5.67
CA ASP A 56 -2.72 -32.57 -4.84
C ASP A 56 -1.47 -31.69 -4.62
N THR A 57 -1.58 -30.41 -4.97
CA THR A 57 -0.49 -29.45 -4.91
C THR A 57 -0.94 -28.17 -4.21
N LEU A 58 -0.06 -27.62 -3.39
CA LEU A 58 -0.18 -26.30 -2.78
C LEU A 58 0.94 -25.43 -3.32
N ALA A 59 0.62 -24.29 -3.90
CA ALA A 59 1.62 -23.31 -4.32
C ALA A 59 1.50 -22.01 -3.55
N PHE A 60 2.62 -21.36 -3.27
CA PHE A 60 2.64 -20.06 -2.61
C PHE A 60 3.71 -19.13 -3.16
N ALA A 61 3.43 -17.84 -3.12
CA ALA A 61 4.31 -16.77 -3.57
C ALA A 61 4.14 -15.53 -2.69
N VAL A 62 5.13 -14.64 -2.71
CA VAL A 62 5.08 -13.35 -2.03
C VAL A 62 5.08 -12.23 -3.06
N ASP A 63 4.21 -11.25 -2.87
CA ASP A 63 4.19 -9.99 -3.59
C ASP A 63 4.62 -8.85 -2.65
N GLN A 64 5.33 -7.88 -3.20
CA GLN A 64 5.61 -6.61 -2.54
C GLN A 64 4.65 -5.53 -3.04
N ILE A 65 4.09 -4.75 -2.13
CA ILE A 65 3.24 -3.60 -2.43
C ILE A 65 4.09 -2.34 -2.37
N LEU A 66 4.23 -1.67 -3.51
CA LEU A 66 4.91 -0.39 -3.63
C LEU A 66 3.86 0.73 -3.58
N GLY A 67 4.06 1.70 -2.69
CA GLY A 67 3.14 2.82 -2.49
C GLY A 67 2.72 3.44 -3.83
N LYS A 68 1.41 3.67 -3.99
CA LYS A 68 0.66 3.95 -5.25
C LYS A 68 -0.03 2.75 -5.90
N GLY A 69 -0.37 1.72 -5.11
CA GLY A 69 -1.27 0.64 -5.55
C GLY A 69 -0.67 -0.33 -6.57
N ASN A 70 0.65 -0.28 -6.77
CA ASN A 70 1.35 -1.21 -7.65
C ASN A 70 1.90 -2.36 -6.81
N SER A 71 1.49 -3.60 -7.11
CA SER A 71 2.09 -4.80 -6.55
C SER A 71 3.09 -5.39 -7.53
N SER A 72 4.32 -5.65 -7.07
CA SER A 72 5.32 -6.38 -7.84
C SER A 72 5.50 -7.77 -7.22
N PRO A 73 5.50 -8.85 -8.02
CA PRO A 73 5.88 -10.16 -7.53
C PRO A 73 7.29 -10.10 -6.92
N LEU A 74 7.43 -10.55 -5.67
CA LEU A 74 8.71 -10.62 -4.97
C LEU A 74 9.40 -11.97 -5.21
N THR A 75 8.59 -13.03 -5.28
CA THR A 75 9.03 -14.40 -5.53
C THR A 75 8.17 -15.06 -6.60
N GLU A 76 8.71 -16.12 -7.19
CA GLU A 76 7.92 -17.04 -8.01
C GLU A 76 7.02 -17.92 -7.13
N TYR A 77 6.14 -18.68 -7.76
CA TYR A 77 5.32 -19.68 -7.09
C TYR A 77 6.14 -20.93 -6.82
N PHE A 78 6.23 -21.32 -5.56
CA PHE A 78 6.85 -22.57 -5.13
C PHE A 78 5.78 -23.63 -4.90
N PHE A 79 5.99 -24.84 -5.40
CA PHE A 79 5.03 -25.93 -5.35
C PHE A 79 5.38 -26.97 -4.27
N TRP A 80 4.42 -27.27 -3.41
CA TRP A 80 4.46 -28.28 -2.36
C TRP A 80 3.48 -29.41 -2.68
N PRO A 81 3.79 -30.70 -2.39
CA PRO A 81 4.96 -31.25 -1.70
C PRO A 81 6.10 -31.70 -2.62
N GLN A 82 6.04 -31.36 -3.91
CA GLN A 82 7.01 -31.84 -4.91
C GLN A 82 8.42 -31.30 -4.69
N ASP A 83 8.54 -30.05 -4.23
CA ASP A 83 9.79 -29.39 -3.88
C ASP A 83 9.73 -28.87 -2.44
N ASP A 84 10.91 -28.60 -1.86
CA ASP A 84 11.06 -27.92 -0.56
C ASP A 84 10.68 -26.43 -0.65
N ALA A 85 9.43 -26.17 -1.02
CA ALA A 85 8.89 -24.85 -1.30
C ALA A 85 9.09 -23.85 -0.15
N TRP A 86 8.98 -24.33 1.10
CA TRP A 86 9.18 -23.50 2.29
C TRP A 86 10.65 -23.08 2.43
N GLU A 87 11.58 -24.00 2.19
CA GLU A 87 13.01 -23.73 2.26
C GLU A 87 13.44 -22.77 1.15
N ASN A 88 12.92 -22.96 -0.06
CA ASN A 88 13.16 -22.07 -1.20
C ASN A 88 12.66 -20.64 -0.92
N LEU A 89 11.46 -20.50 -0.35
CA LEU A 89 10.94 -19.19 0.05
C LEU A 89 11.84 -18.53 1.10
N LYS A 90 12.24 -19.29 2.12
CA LYS A 90 13.16 -18.80 3.16
C LYS A 90 14.49 -18.34 2.55
N ALA A 91 15.09 -19.12 1.67
CA ALA A 91 16.35 -18.77 1.02
C ALA A 91 16.24 -17.45 0.23
N VAL A 92 15.15 -17.25 -0.51
CA VAL A 92 14.91 -16.00 -1.25
C VAL A 92 14.68 -14.80 -0.34
N LEU A 93 13.98 -14.97 0.79
CA LEU A 93 13.80 -13.92 1.79
C LEU A 93 15.12 -13.59 2.51
N GLU A 94 15.94 -14.59 2.81
CA GLU A 94 17.25 -14.40 3.45
C GLU A 94 18.23 -13.70 2.53
N ALA A 95 18.19 -13.95 1.22
CA ALA A 95 18.99 -13.25 0.23
C ALA A 95 18.64 -11.76 0.06
N LYS A 96 17.54 -11.27 0.66
CA LYS A 96 17.08 -9.89 0.55
C LYS A 96 17.25 -9.16 1.90
N ASP A 97 18.37 -8.46 2.06
CA ASP A 97 18.72 -7.73 3.31
C ASP A 97 17.82 -6.52 3.61
N TRP A 98 17.12 -5.99 2.61
CA TRP A 98 16.22 -4.84 2.79
C TRP A 98 14.89 -5.21 3.44
N ILE A 99 14.57 -6.52 3.55
CA ILE A 99 13.36 -7.01 4.22
C ILE A 99 13.69 -7.21 5.70
N PRO A 100 12.95 -6.58 6.63
CA PRO A 100 13.18 -6.76 8.05
C PRO A 100 12.90 -8.21 8.47
N ALA A 101 13.72 -8.73 9.39
CA ALA A 101 13.59 -10.11 9.86
C ALA A 101 12.21 -10.44 10.46
N SER A 102 11.55 -9.47 11.09
CA SER A 102 10.18 -9.62 11.61
C SER A 102 9.18 -9.98 10.52
N GLU A 103 9.27 -9.32 9.36
CA GLU A 103 8.42 -9.60 8.21
C GLU A 103 8.73 -10.98 7.64
N LYS A 104 10.01 -11.33 7.49
CA LYS A 104 10.41 -12.68 7.03
C LYS A 104 9.81 -13.78 7.91
N ILE A 105 9.93 -13.65 9.23
CA ILE A 105 9.40 -14.61 10.19
C ILE A 105 7.88 -14.68 10.13
N SER A 106 7.20 -13.53 10.06
CA SER A 106 5.73 -13.44 9.96
C SER A 106 5.21 -14.19 8.72
N MET A 107 5.85 -13.97 7.56
CA MET A 107 5.51 -14.66 6.32
C MET A 107 5.76 -16.17 6.40
N LEU A 108 6.92 -16.59 6.89
CA LEU A 108 7.28 -18.00 7.01
C LEU A 108 6.33 -18.75 7.95
N ASN A 109 5.97 -18.16 9.09
CA ASN A 109 5.00 -18.73 10.01
C ASN A 109 3.64 -18.90 9.34
N ARG A 110 3.18 -17.89 8.60
CA ARG A 110 1.91 -17.96 7.87
C ARG A 110 1.90 -19.05 6.81
N VAL A 111 3.02 -19.26 6.12
CA VAL A 111 3.16 -20.39 5.17
C VAL A 111 3.09 -21.73 5.91
N THR A 112 3.78 -21.87 7.05
CA THR A 112 3.73 -23.09 7.87
C THR A 112 2.31 -23.40 8.35
N GLU A 113 1.55 -22.38 8.78
CA GLU A 113 0.13 -22.54 9.14
C GLU A 113 -0.70 -23.07 7.97
N VAL A 114 -0.48 -22.56 6.76
CA VAL A 114 -1.21 -23.01 5.57
C VAL A 114 -0.79 -24.43 5.17
N ILE A 115 0.49 -24.79 5.28
CA ILE A 115 0.97 -26.16 5.02
C ILE A 115 0.32 -27.14 6.01
N ASN A 116 0.26 -26.77 7.30
CA ASN A 116 -0.39 -27.58 8.33
C ASN A 116 -1.90 -27.71 8.12
N PHE A 117 -2.54 -26.69 7.53
CA PHE A 117 -3.96 -26.75 7.19
C PHE A 117 -4.22 -27.62 5.95
N TRP A 118 -3.35 -27.51 4.95
CA TRP A 118 -3.46 -28.24 3.69
C TRP A 118 -3.10 -29.71 3.83
N THR A 119 -2.14 -30.04 4.70
CA THR A 119 -1.77 -31.41 5.04
C THR A 119 -2.71 -31.85 6.16
N PRO A 120 -3.82 -32.56 5.88
CA PRO A 120 -4.65 -33.09 6.95
C PRO A 120 -3.75 -33.93 7.87
N GLN A 121 -3.97 -33.86 9.19
CA GLN A 121 -3.36 -34.80 10.11
C GLN A 121 -3.79 -36.21 9.67
N GLU A 122 -2.91 -36.96 9.01
CA GLU A 122 -2.99 -38.41 8.94
C GLU A 122 -2.91 -38.93 10.38
N GLY A 123 -4.04 -39.05 11.08
CA GLY A 123 -4.05 -39.69 12.40
C GLY A 123 -5.06 -39.25 13.45
N GLN A 124 -6.22 -38.67 13.11
CA GLN A 124 -7.33 -38.61 14.07
C GLN A 124 -8.66 -39.08 13.48
N GLU A 125 -8.66 -40.23 12.81
CA GLU A 125 -9.79 -41.16 12.95
C GLU A 125 -9.67 -41.81 14.33
N GLN A 126 -10.10 -41.11 15.38
CA GLN A 126 -10.46 -41.76 16.62
C GLN A 126 -11.74 -42.56 16.33
N ASN A 127 -11.53 -43.84 16.01
CA ASN A 127 -12.50 -44.91 16.15
C ASN A 127 -13.08 -44.89 17.58
N SER A 128 -14.04 -44.01 17.84
CA SER A 128 -14.87 -44.00 19.05
C SER A 128 -16.19 -44.66 18.71
N THR A 129 -16.14 -45.98 18.52
CA THR A 129 -17.29 -46.87 18.65
C THR A 129 -16.77 -48.17 19.23
N GLU A 130 -16.70 -48.22 20.56
CA GLU A 130 -16.81 -49.46 21.31
C GLU A 130 -17.74 -49.23 22.50
#